data_AF-A0A1H4XN42-F1
#
_entry.id   AF-A0A1H4XN42-F1
#
_cell.length_a   1.000
_cell.length_b   1.000
_cell.length_c   1.000
_cell.angle_alpha   90.00
_cell.angle_beta   90.00
_cell.angle_gamma   90.00
#
_symmetry.space_group_name_H-M   'P 1'
#
loop_
_entity.id
_entity.type
_entity.pdbx_description
1 polymer ?
#
loop_
_entity_poly.entity_id
_entity_poly.type
_entity_poly.pdbx_seq_one_letter_code
_entity_poly.pdbx_strand_id
1 'polypeptide(L)' 'MLRLLELLNMKKELNEIKRVLDRDACLQTREGMTYAKTLVKLVLIELEIEDMKKDALESAPCNIKLIQS' A
#
# COMPACT_ATOMS: atom_id res chain seq x y z
N MET A 1 4.51 11.05 -9.24
CA MET A 1 3.86 11.63 -8.03
C MET A 1 2.33 11.45 -8.02
N LEU A 2 1.59 11.72 -9.12
CA LEU A 2 0.13 11.53 -9.18
C LEU A 2 -0.33 10.11 -8.80
N ARG A 3 0.33 9.09 -9.36
CA ARG A 3 0.05 7.67 -9.07
C ARG A 3 0.21 7.29 -7.59
N LEU A 4 1.22 7.83 -6.92
CA LEU A 4 1.44 7.57 -5.49
C LEU A 4 0.28 8.13 -4.65
N LEU A 5 -0.20 9.32 -4.99
CA LEU A 5 -1.35 9.94 -4.32
C LEU A 5 -2.63 9.12 -4.53
N GLU A 6 -2.87 8.60 -5.74
CA GLU A 6 -3.97 7.69 -6.03
C GLU A 6 -3.90 6.41 -5.19
N LEU A 7 -2.73 5.78 -5.12
CA LEU A 7 -2.50 4.57 -4.32
C LEU A 7 -2.75 4.83 -2.83
N LEU A 8 -2.29 5.97 -2.30
CA LEU A 8 -2.52 6.36 -0.91
C LEU A 8 -4.01 6.60 -0.62
N ASN A 9 -4.75 7.21 -1.54
CA ASN A 9 -6.19 7.41 -1.41
C ASN A 9 -6.94 6.07 -1.47
N MET A 10 -6.61 5.19 -2.43
CA MET A 10 -7.21 3.86 -2.51
C MET A 10 -6.92 3.02 -1.26
N LYS A 11 -5.69 3.09 -0.72
CA LYS A 11 -5.33 2.44 0.55
C LYS A 11 -6.19 2.97 1.71
N LYS A 12 -6.43 4.27 1.77
CA LYS A 12 -7.27 4.88 2.81
C LYS A 12 -8.71 4.38 2.70
N GLU A 13 -9.30 4.40 1.50
CA GLU A 13 -10.66 3.93 1.25
C GLU A 13 -10.84 2.44 1.62
N LEU A 14 -9.91 1.59 1.19
CA LEU A 14 -9.95 0.17 1.51
C LEU A 14 -9.78 -0.11 3.01
N ASN A 15 -9.03 0.71 3.74
CA ASN A 15 -8.93 0.59 5.19
C ASN A 15 -10.25 0.97 5.89
N GLU A 16 -10.97 1.97 5.40
CA GLU A 16 -12.31 2.29 5.93
C GLU A 16 -13.31 1.18 5.62
N ILE A 17 -13.28 0.61 4.40
CA ILE A 17 -14.10 -0.56 4.04
C ILE A 17 -13.77 -1.75 4.94
N LYS A 18 -12.48 -2.05 5.15
CA LYS A 18 -12.03 -3.14 6.01
C LYS A 18 -12.51 -3.01 7.45
N ARG A 19 -12.65 -1.78 7.98
CA ARG A 19 -13.09 -1.53 9.37
C ARG A 19 -14.55 -1.91 9.62
N VAL A 20 -15.39 -1.86 8.58
CA VAL A 20 -16.83 -2.15 8.70
C VAL A 20 -17.19 -3.58 8.31
N LEU A 21 -16.26 -4.35 7.76
CA LEU A 21 -16.45 -5.75 7.42
C LEU A 21 -16.20 -6.64 8.66
N ASP A 22 -17.01 -7.70 8.79
CA ASP A 22 -16.75 -8.72 9.80
C ASP A 22 -15.47 -9.50 9.45
N ARG A 23 -14.54 -9.52 10.41
CA ARG A 23 -13.24 -10.17 10.29
C ARG A 23 -13.34 -11.68 10.51
N ASP A 24 -14.38 -12.11 11.22
CA ASP A 24 -14.62 -13.49 11.58
C ASP A 24 -15.64 -14.16 10.63
N ALA A 25 -16.12 -13.41 9.62
CA ALA A 25 -17.00 -13.95 8.60
C ALA A 25 -16.34 -15.12 7.86
N CYS A 26 -17.06 -16.24 7.78
CA CYS A 26 -16.57 -17.43 7.13
C CYS A 26 -16.27 -17.16 5.64
N LEU A 27 -15.10 -17.60 5.16
CA LEU A 27 -14.60 -17.32 3.81
C LEU A 27 -15.50 -17.87 2.68
N GLN A 28 -16.33 -18.87 2.98
CA GLN A 28 -17.29 -19.42 2.01
C GLN A 28 -18.52 -18.51 1.83
N THR A 29 -18.71 -17.55 2.73
CA THR A 29 -19.78 -16.55 2.61
C THR A 29 -19.34 -15.39 1.73
N ARG A 30 -20.33 -14.67 1.20
CA ARG A 30 -20.09 -13.45 0.43
C ARG A 30 -19.32 -12.41 1.25
N GLU A 31 -19.60 -12.30 2.53
CA GLU A 31 -18.96 -11.34 3.43
C GLU A 31 -17.49 -11.68 3.68
N GLY A 32 -17.20 -12.92 4.09
CA GLY A 32 -15.83 -13.38 4.30
C GLY A 32 -14.99 -13.30 3.01
N MET A 33 -15.57 -13.63 1.86
CA MET A 33 -14.91 -13.46 0.56
C MET A 33 -14.66 -11.99 0.20
N THR A 34 -15.56 -11.08 0.58
CA THR A 34 -15.39 -9.64 0.39
C THR A 34 -14.28 -9.10 1.29
N TYR A 35 -14.21 -9.55 2.54
CA TYR A 35 -13.13 -9.23 3.46
C TYR A 35 -11.77 -9.71 2.92
N ALA A 36 -11.67 -10.97 2.51
CA ALA A 36 -10.45 -11.53 1.92
C ALA A 36 -9.99 -10.76 0.67
N LYS A 37 -10.90 -10.44 -0.25
CA LYS A 37 -10.58 -9.62 -1.44
C LYS A 37 -10.10 -8.22 -1.06
N THR A 38 -10.67 -7.61 -0.03
CA THR A 38 -10.26 -6.30 0.47
C THR A 38 -8.83 -6.34 1.02
N LEU A 39 -8.49 -7.38 1.78
CA LEU A 39 -7.12 -7.60 2.27
C LEU A 39 -6.12 -7.81 1.13
N VAL A 40 -6.44 -8.65 0.14
CA VAL A 40 -5.56 -8.87 -1.02
C VAL A 40 -5.29 -7.56 -1.76
N LYS A 41 -6.33 -6.75 -2.01
CA LYS A 41 -6.17 -5.44 -2.66
C LYS A 41 -5.28 -4.49 -1.85
N LEU A 42 -5.43 -4.47 -0.52
CA LEU A 42 -4.59 -3.66 0.37
C LEU A 42 -3.11 -4.05 0.24
N VAL A 43 -2.80 -5.36 0.28
CA VAL A 43 -1.43 -5.86 0.15
C VAL A 43 -0.82 -5.47 -1.20
N LEU A 44 -1.57 -5.62 -2.30
CA LEU A 44 -1.07 -5.24 -3.63
C LEU A 44 -0.74 -3.74 -3.72
N ILE A 45 -1.59 -2.88 -3.14
CA ILE A 45 -1.33 -1.44 -3.09
C ILE A 45 -0.11 -1.12 -2.22
N GLU A 46 0.06 -1.82 -1.10
CA GLU A 46 1.23 -1.63 -0.23
C GLU A 46 2.53 -1.98 -0.94
N LEU A 47 2.55 -3.11 -1.65
CA LEU A 47 3.70 -3.51 -2.47
C LEU A 47 4.02 -2.48 -3.55
N GLU A 48 3.01 -1.99 -4.29
CA GLU A 48 3.23 -0.95 -5.33
C GLU A 48 3.77 0.36 -4.73
N ILE A 49 3.28 0.76 -3.55
CA ILE A 49 3.81 1.94 -2.84
C ILE A 49 5.26 1.72 -2.39
N GLU A 50 5.60 0.52 -1.90
CA GLU A 50 6.95 0.17 -1.46
C GLU A 50 7.94 0.19 -2.64
N ASP A 51 7.58 -0.41 -3.76
CA ASP A 51 8.38 -0.40 -4.99
C ASP A 51 8.63 1.05 -5.46
N MET A 52 7.59 1.89 -5.51
CA MET A 52 7.71 3.29 -5.89
C MET A 52 8.62 4.10 -4.95
N LYS A 53 8.64 3.77 -3.66
CA LYS A 53 9.53 4.41 -2.68
C LYS A 53 10.97 3.95 -2.82
N LYS A 54 11.18 2.67 -3.11
CA LYS A 54 12.50 2.09 -3.36
C LYS A 54 13.15 2.72 -4.59
N ASP A 55 12.41 2.83 -5.69
CA ASP A 55 12.87 3.48 -6.92
C ASP A 55 13.26 4.95 -6.67
N ALA A 56 12.51 5.66 -5.84
CA ALA A 56 12.83 7.04 -5.46
C ALA A 56 14.10 7.15 -4.59
N LEU A 57 14.39 6.13 -3.78
CA LEU A 57 15.59 6.07 -2.94
C LEU A 57 16.84 5.69 -3.76
N GLU A 58 16.71 4.74 -4.68
CA GLU A 58 17.80 4.28 -5.56
C GLU A 58 18.16 5.28 -6.66
N SER A 59 17.22 6.15 -7.05
CA SER A 59 17.45 7.23 -8.02
C SER A 59 17.95 8.55 -7.39
N ALA A 60 18.08 8.62 -6.06
CA ALA A 60 18.64 9.80 -5.40
C ALA A 60 20.16 9.88 -5.62
N PRO A 61 20.71 10.96 -6.17
CA PRO A 61 22.15 11.09 -6.35
C PRO A 61 22.85 11.11 -4.99
N CYS A 62 23.77 10.17 -4.76
CA CYS A 62 24.70 10.21 -3.64
C CYS A 62 25.53 11.52 -3.71
N ASN A 63 25.10 12.54 -2.97
CA ASN A 63 25.95 13.69 -2.66
C ASN A 63 27.02 13.23 -1.66
N ILE A 64 28.08 12.59 -2.18
CA ILE A 64 29.32 12.39 -1.45
C ILE A 64 29.96 13.79 -1.32
N LYS A 65 29.58 14.52 -0.28
CA LYS A 65 30.42 15.63 0.19
C LYS A 65 31.69 15.01 0.77
N LEU A 66 32.73 14.92 -0.06
CA LEU A 66 34.11 14.83 0.37
C LEU A 66 34.41 16.06 1.25
N ILE A 67 34.20 15.90 2.56
CA ILE A 67 34.76 16.79 3.58
C ILE A 67 35.90 16.00 4.20
N GLN A 68 37.13 16.26 3.78
CA GLN A 68 38.25 16.26 4.70
C GLN A 68 39.15 17.46 4.38
N SER A 69 39.24 18.31 5.41
CA SER A 69 40.06 19.50 5.55
C SER A 69 41.52 19.16 5.81
#